data_AF-A0A929FWT6-F1
#
_entry.id   AF-A0A929FWT6-F1
#
_cell.length_a   1.000
_cell.length_b   1.000
_cell.length_c   1.000
_cell.angle_alpha   90.00
_cell.angle_beta   90.00
_cell.angle_gamma   90.00
#
_symmetry.space_group_name_H-M   'P 1'
#
loop_
_entity.id
_entity.type
_entity.pdbx_description
1 polymer ?
#
loop_
_entity_poly.entity_id
_entity_poly.type
_entity_poly.pdbx_seq_one_letter_code
_entity_poly.pdbx_strand_id
1 'polypeptide(L)' 'MPTKDYQTDLLKRLANPEYAAQYLKAAFDETLVDGNKSAFLLALKNVVDATGAMQTVANEAKISRK' A
#
# COMPACT_ATOMS: atom_id res chain seq x y z
N MET A 1 4.27 13.70 -19.60
CA MET A 1 4.30 13.99 -18.15
C MET A 1 4.84 12.75 -17.44
N PRO A 2 5.95 12.83 -16.68
CA PRO A 2 6.63 11.64 -16.20
C PRO A 2 5.95 11.13 -14.93
N THR A 3 4.92 10.30 -15.09
CA THR A 3 4.23 9.63 -13.97
C THR A 3 5.10 8.57 -13.28
N LYS A 4 6.20 8.13 -13.93
CA LYS A 4 7.15 7.17 -13.38
C LYS A 4 7.86 7.68 -12.13
N ASP A 5 8.21 8.96 -12.06
CA ASP A 5 8.88 9.56 -10.89
C ASP A 5 7.97 9.57 -9.66
N TYR A 6 6.70 9.89 -9.84
CA TYR A 6 5.73 9.97 -8.74
C TYR A 6 5.56 8.61 -8.05
N GLN A 7 5.45 7.53 -8.84
CA GLN A 7 5.26 6.20 -8.27
C GLN A 7 6.52 5.73 -7.53
N THR A 8 7.71 5.96 -8.07
CA THR A 8 8.97 5.61 -7.40
C THR A 8 9.19 6.41 -6.12
N ASP A 9 8.86 7.71 -6.12
CA ASP A 9 8.97 8.55 -4.93
C ASP A 9 7.95 8.15 -3.84
N LEU A 10 6.73 7.82 -4.25
CA LEU A 10 5.71 7.28 -3.36
C LEU A 10 6.18 5.99 -2.70
N LEU A 11 6.74 5.04 -3.46
CA LEU A 11 7.27 3.79 -2.91
C LEU A 11 8.42 4.04 -1.92
N LYS A 12 9.32 5.00 -2.19
CA LYS A 12 10.39 5.38 -1.24
C LYS A 12 9.83 5.92 0.07
N ARG A 13 8.78 6.75 0.02
CA ARG A 13 8.13 7.28 1.22
C ARG A 13 7.38 6.20 1.99
N LEU A 14 6.70 5.29 1.29
CA LEU A 14 5.97 4.17 1.88
C LEU A 14 6.89 3.09 2.50
N ALA A 15 8.19 3.13 2.24
CA ALA A 15 9.16 2.32 2.99
C ALA A 15 9.28 2.78 4.45
N ASN A 16 8.89 4.02 4.79
CA ASN A 16 8.79 4.47 6.17
C ASN A 16 7.47 3.96 6.79
N PRO A 17 7.53 3.18 7.90
CA PRO A 17 6.34 2.60 8.51
C PRO A 17 5.34 3.64 9.05
N GLU A 18 5.81 4.79 9.53
CA GLU A 18 4.93 5.88 10.00
C GLU A 18 4.18 6.50 8.82
N TYR A 19 4.88 6.75 7.71
CA TYR A 19 4.27 7.29 6.50
C TYR A 19 3.28 6.30 5.88
N ALA A 20 3.63 5.01 5.84
CA ALA A 20 2.75 3.95 5.39
C ALA A 20 1.47 3.86 6.24
N ALA A 21 1.58 3.96 7.56
CA ALA A 21 0.43 3.96 8.46
C ALA A 21 -0.50 5.16 8.20
N GLN A 22 0.06 6.36 8.02
CA GLN A 22 -0.72 7.56 7.68
C GLN A 22 -1.40 7.43 6.31
N TYR A 23 -0.70 6.88 5.31
CA TYR A 23 -1.24 6.65 3.97
C TYR A 23 -2.41 5.64 3.99
N LEU A 24 -2.27 4.53 4.72
CA LEU A 24 -3.34 3.55 4.90
C LEU A 24 -4.52 4.13 5.67
N LYS A 25 -4.27 4.94 6.70
CA LYS A 25 -5.33 5.61 7.47
C LYS A 25 -6.13 6.54 6.57
N ALA A 26 -5.47 7.37 5.77
CA ALA A 26 -6.14 8.28 4.85
C ALA A 26 -7.02 7.52 3.85
N ALA A 27 -6.47 6.46 3.22
CA ALA A 27 -7.23 5.63 2.31
C ALA A 27 -8.43 4.95 3.02
N PHE A 28 -8.27 4.51 4.27
CA PHE A 28 -9.35 3.91 5.06
C PHE A 28 -10.45 4.91 5.40
N ASP A 29 -10.10 6.12 5.86
CA ASP A 29 -11.04 7.21 6.10
C ASP A 29 -11.87 7.51 4.84
N GLU A 30 -11.23 7.58 3.66
CA GLU A 30 -11.94 7.74 2.38
C GLU A 30 -12.91 6.57 2.09
N THR A 31 -12.54 5.34 2.45
CA THR A 31 -13.48 4.20 2.30
C THR A 31 -14.66 4.26 3.24
N LEU A 32 -14.53 4.89 4.42
CA LEU A 32 -15.64 5.09 5.34
C LEU A 32 -16.60 6.16 4.83
N VAL A 33 -16.07 7.16 4.11
CA VAL A 33 -16.87 8.25 3.53
C VAL A 33 -17.60 7.81 2.26
N ASP A 34 -16.89 7.19 1.32
CA ASP A 34 -17.43 6.88 -0.02
C ASP A 34 -17.85 5.40 -0.17
N GLY A 35 -17.55 4.55 0.82
CA GLY A 35 -17.76 3.10 0.75
C GLY A 35 -16.79 2.37 -0.17
N ASN A 36 -15.86 3.09 -0.82
CA ASN A 36 -15.00 2.56 -1.86
C ASN A 36 -13.79 1.78 -1.32
N LYS A 37 -14.03 0.50 -1.02
CA LYS A 37 -12.99 -0.42 -0.51
C LYS A 37 -11.81 -0.61 -1.48
N SER A 38 -12.01 -0.38 -2.78
CA SER A 38 -10.97 -0.57 -3.80
C SER A 38 -9.81 0.40 -3.62
N ALA A 39 -10.07 1.62 -3.14
CA ALA A 39 -9.03 2.62 -2.86
C ALA A 39 -8.10 2.16 -1.72
N PHE A 40 -8.66 1.61 -0.64
CA PHE A 40 -7.87 1.07 0.46
C PHE A 40 -7.07 -0.17 0.07
N LEU A 41 -7.66 -1.08 -0.71
CA LEU A 41 -6.94 -2.26 -1.21
C LEU A 41 -5.78 -1.87 -2.13
N LEU A 42 -5.96 -0.83 -2.96
CA LEU A 42 -4.88 -0.27 -3.78
C LEU A 42 -3.78 0.35 -2.91
N ALA A 43 -4.14 1.09 -1.87
CA ALA A 43 -3.18 1.66 -0.93
C ALA A 43 -2.36 0.58 -0.20
N LEU A 44 -3.02 -0.49 0.25
CA LEU A 44 -2.40 -1.70 0.81
C LEU A 44 -1.41 -2.34 -0.17
N LYS A 45 -1.80 -2.50 -1.43
CA LYS A 45 -0.92 -3.02 -2.47
C LYS A 45 0.34 -2.16 -2.61
N ASN A 46 0.19 -0.83 -2.63
CA ASN A 46 1.33 0.09 -2.74
C ASN A 46 2.30 -0.02 -1.55
N VAL A 47 1.79 -0.20 -0.33
CA VAL A 47 2.63 -0.40 0.87
C VAL A 47 3.39 -1.74 0.81
N VAL A 48 2.75 -2.80 0.34
CA VAL A 48 3.38 -4.12 0.17
C VAL A 48 4.46 -4.10 -0.93
N ASP A 49 4.20 -3.41 -2.04
CA ASP A 49 5.16 -3.17 -3.12
C ASP A 49 6.35 -2.33 -2.60
N ALA A 50 6.10 -1.29 -1.80
CA ALA A 50 7.11 -0.35 -1.29
C ALA A 50 8.07 -0.96 -0.27
N THR A 51 7.54 -1.76 0.64
CA THR A 51 8.33 -2.39 1.70
C THR A 51 9.14 -3.58 1.21
N GLY A 52 8.97 -4.00 -0.05
CA GLY A 52 9.50 -5.27 -0.56
C GLY A 52 8.94 -6.48 0.18
N ALA A 53 7.95 -6.26 1.06
CA ALA A 53 7.42 -7.26 1.95
C ALA A 53 6.57 -8.28 1.21
N MET A 54 6.39 -8.18 -0.12
CA MET A 54 5.71 -9.22 -0.89
C MET A 54 6.25 -10.64 -0.60
N GLN A 55 7.53 -10.78 -0.24
CA GLN A 55 8.10 -12.05 0.26
C GLN A 55 7.73 -12.34 1.73
N THR A 56 7.82 -11.36 2.63
CA THR A 56 7.51 -11.50 4.06
C THR A 56 6.01 -11.65 4.34
N VAL A 57 5.16 -10.82 3.74
CA VAL A 57 3.70 -10.87 3.89
C VAL A 57 3.12 -12.12 3.24
N ALA A 58 3.65 -12.60 2.11
CA ALA A 58 3.22 -13.90 1.55
C ALA A 58 3.56 -15.07 2.48
N ASN A 59 4.70 -14.99 3.18
CA ASN A 59 5.16 -15.99 4.14
C ASN A 59 4.35 -15.94 5.45
N GLU A 60 4.10 -14.75 5.99
CA GLU A 60 3.30 -14.50 7.20
C GLU A 60 1.81 -14.78 6.98
N ALA A 61 1.26 -14.40 5.82
CA ALA A 61 -0.16 -14.57 5.52
C ALA A 61 -0.56 -15.99 5.11
N LYS A 62 0.38 -16.94 4.99
CA LYS A 62 0.14 -18.32 4.49
C LYS A 62 -0.75 -18.36 3.24
N ILE A 63 -0.68 -17.34 2.38
CA ILE A 63 -1.38 -17.37 1.09
C ILE A 63 -0.56 -18.31 0.21
N SER A 64 -0.83 -19.60 0.34
CA SER A 64 -0.33 -20.62 -0.58
C SER A 64 -0.92 -20.30 -1.93
N ARG A 65 -0.11 -19.72 -2.81
CA ARG A 65 -0.46 -19.51 -4.21
C ARG A 65 -0.46 -20.90 -4.87
N LYS A 66 -1.61 -21.58 -4.82
CA LYS A 66 -1.94 -22.72 -5.68
C LYS A 66 -2.98 -22.30 -6.70
#